data_AF-A0A844MSH4-F1
#
_entry.id   AF-A0A844MSH4-F1
#
_cell.length_a   1.000
_cell.length_b   1.000
_cell.length_c   1.000
_cell.angle_alpha   90.00
_cell.angle_beta   90.00
_cell.angle_gamma   90.00
#
_symmetry.space_group_name_H-M   'P 1'
#
loop_
_entity.id
_entity.type
_entity.pdbx_description
1 polymer ?
#
loop_
_entity_poly.entity_id
_entity_poly.type
_entity_poly.pdbx_seq_one_letter_code
_entity_poly.pdbx_strand_id
1 'polypeptide(L)'
;MAPNLFDVNFYRNANPDLAAAGITTDAQLTSHFFNNGLNEGRLFSPLADLNFYRSSNSDLSRLSYSKAYEHLQNNGIAEGRKFSPCSEFCPCIKKSR
;
A
#
# COMPACT_ATOMS: atom_id res chain seq x y z
N MET A 1 -6.37 -11.97 -10.30
CA MET A 1 -6.92 -10.81 -9.57
C MET A 1 -5.84 -10.25 -8.68
N ALA A 2 -5.36 -9.03 -8.93
CA ALA A 2 -4.49 -8.36 -7.97
C ALA A 2 -5.31 -8.05 -6.70
N PRO A 3 -4.79 -8.35 -5.49
CA PRO A 3 -5.46 -7.97 -4.26
C PRO A 3 -5.60 -6.45 -4.23
N ASN A 4 -6.82 -5.98 -3.96
CA ASN A 4 -7.08 -4.56 -3.82
C ASN A 4 -6.61 -4.13 -2.43
N LEU A 5 -5.38 -3.62 -2.35
CA LEU A 5 -4.75 -3.22 -1.10
C LEU A 5 -5.13 -1.78 -0.70
N PHE A 6 -5.73 -1.01 -1.60
CA PHE A 6 -6.08 0.38 -1.38
C PHE A 6 -7.42 0.52 -0.65
N ASP A 7 -7.42 1.14 0.53
CA ASP A 7 -8.62 1.47 1.28
C ASP A 7 -8.83 2.99 1.27
N VAL A 8 -9.84 3.42 0.52
CA VAL A 8 -10.15 4.85 0.34
C VAL A 8 -10.61 5.53 1.63
N ASN A 9 -11.32 4.80 2.50
CA ASN A 9 -11.80 5.32 3.78
C ASN A 9 -10.66 5.46 4.77
N PHE A 10 -9.72 4.53 4.77
CA PHE A 10 -8.51 4.68 5.55
C PHE A 10 -7.64 5.82 5.01
N TYR A 11 -7.43 5.87 3.70
CA TYR A 11 -6.58 6.88 3.06
C TYR A 11 -7.06 8.31 3.32
N ARG A 12 -8.38 8.57 3.24
CA ARG A 12 -8.92 9.90 3.57
C ARG A 12 -8.72 10.29 5.05
N ASN A 13 -8.81 9.31 5.95
CA ASN A 13 -8.71 9.54 7.39
C ASN A 13 -7.24 9.71 7.82
N ALA A 14 -6.34 8.94 7.21
CA ALA A 14 -4.90 9.02 7.45
C ALA A 14 -4.28 10.29 6.85
N ASN A 15 -4.91 10.89 5.84
CA ASN A 15 -4.40 12.06 5.11
C ASN A 15 -5.43 13.21 5.12
N PRO A 16 -5.68 13.84 6.29
CA PRO A 16 -6.65 14.92 6.42
C PRO A 16 -6.25 16.18 5.63
N ASP A 17 -4.98 16.31 5.24
CA ASP A 17 -4.50 17.36 4.36
C ASP A 17 -5.10 17.30 2.95
N LEU A 18 -5.50 16.10 2.48
CA LEU A 18 -6.22 15.95 1.20
C LEU A 18 -7.59 16.63 1.26
N ALA A 19 -8.27 16.54 2.40
CA ALA A 19 -9.53 17.25 2.59
C ALA A 19 -9.33 18.77 2.55
N ALA A 20 -8.24 19.28 3.13
CA ALA A 20 -7.87 20.69 3.05
C ALA A 20 -7.52 21.14 1.62
N ALA A 21 -6.97 20.24 0.80
CA ALA A 21 -6.71 20.46 -0.62
C ALA A 21 -7.97 20.31 -1.51
N GLY A 22 -9.15 20.05 -0.93
CA GLY A 22 -10.41 19.86 -1.67
C GLY A 22 -10.58 18.46 -2.27
N ILE A 23 -9.69 17.52 -1.96
CA ILE A 23 -9.76 16.11 -2.36
C ILE A 23 -10.64 15.38 -1.34
N THR A 24 -11.93 15.26 -1.65
CA THR A 24 -12.95 14.73 -0.71
C THR A 24 -13.72 13.54 -1.27
N THR A 25 -13.66 13.34 -2.58
CA THR A 25 -14.36 12.25 -3.27
C THR A 25 -13.46 11.03 -3.45
N ASP A 26 -14.07 9.84 -3.47
CA ASP A 26 -13.34 8.57 -3.58
C ASP A 26 -12.52 8.49 -4.88
N ALA A 27 -13.07 9.00 -5.98
CA ALA A 27 -12.39 9.07 -7.27
C ALA A 27 -11.15 9.99 -7.22
N GLN A 28 -11.26 11.17 -6.58
CA GLN A 28 -10.12 12.07 -6.42
C GLN A 28 -9.07 11.48 -5.48
N LEU A 29 -9.47 10.85 -4.38
CA LEU A 29 -8.56 10.19 -3.44
C LEU A 29 -7.78 9.07 -4.12
N THR A 30 -8.46 8.24 -4.90
CA THR A 30 -7.86 7.17 -5.68
C THR A 30 -6.89 7.73 -6.73
N SER A 31 -7.31 8.75 -7.48
CA SER A 31 -6.45 9.42 -8.46
C SER A 31 -5.23 10.08 -7.79
N HIS A 32 -5.42 10.74 -6.64
CA HIS A 32 -4.33 11.34 -5.88
C HIS A 32 -3.35 10.27 -5.39
N PHE A 33 -3.85 9.14 -4.91
CA PHE A 33 -3.00 8.03 -4.49
C PHE A 33 -2.13 7.52 -5.64
N PHE A 34 -2.70 7.22 -6.81
CA PHE A 34 -1.92 6.69 -7.93
C PHE A 34 -0.94 7.71 -8.54
N ASN A 35 -1.28 8.99 -8.54
CA ASN A 35 -0.43 10.04 -9.12
C ASN A 35 0.63 10.56 -8.14
N ASN A 36 0.27 10.80 -6.88
CA ASN A 36 1.11 11.47 -5.88
C ASN A 36 1.35 10.61 -4.64
N GLY A 37 0.28 10.11 -4.02
CA GLY A 37 0.35 9.40 -2.74
C GLY A 37 1.27 8.18 -2.73
N LEU A 38 1.33 7.45 -3.86
CA LEU A 38 2.31 6.38 -4.06
C LEU A 38 3.73 6.94 -3.97
N ASN A 39 4.08 7.95 -4.77
CA ASN A 39 5.42 8.53 -4.78
C ASN A 39 5.79 9.22 -3.46
N GLU A 40 4.82 9.72 -2.71
CA GLU A 40 5.01 10.26 -1.37
C GLU A 40 5.20 9.17 -0.30
N GLY A 41 4.86 7.92 -0.60
CA GLY A 41 4.89 6.83 0.38
C GLY A 41 3.80 6.97 1.43
N ARG A 42 2.64 7.55 1.08
CA ARG A 42 1.54 7.75 2.03
C ARG A 42 0.89 6.44 2.43
N LEU A 43 0.42 6.39 3.67
CA LEU A 43 -0.36 5.27 4.19
C LEU A 43 -1.72 5.24 3.51
N PHE A 44 -2.00 4.13 2.83
CA PHE A 44 -3.22 3.92 2.05
C PHE A 44 -4.09 2.77 2.56
N SER A 45 -3.56 1.99 3.49
CA SER A 45 -4.24 0.85 4.05
C SER A 45 -3.64 0.52 5.41
N PRO A 46 -4.45 0.03 6.36
CA PRO A 46 -3.92 -0.50 7.61
C PRO A 46 -3.20 -1.84 7.42
N LEU A 47 -3.46 -2.53 6.30
CA LEU A 47 -2.91 -3.86 6.03
C LEU A 47 -1.60 -3.82 5.25
N ALA A 48 -1.29 -2.72 4.57
CA ALA A 48 -0.12 -2.59 3.71
C ALA A 48 0.51 -1.20 3.85
N ASP A 49 1.83 -1.20 4.05
CA ASP A 49 2.66 -0.01 4.19
C ASP A 49 3.88 -0.14 3.27
N LEU A 50 3.97 0.73 2.26
CA LEU A 50 5.08 0.70 1.30
C LEU A 50 6.40 1.18 1.91
N ASN A 51 6.37 2.08 2.90
CA ASN A 51 7.58 2.48 3.62
C ASN A 51 8.14 1.29 4.37
N PHE A 52 7.27 0.59 5.10
CA PHE A 52 7.66 -0.63 5.81
C PHE A 52 8.12 -1.72 4.85
N TYR A 53 7.42 -1.89 3.72
CA TYR A 53 7.78 -2.87 2.71
C TYR A 53 9.18 -2.61 2.12
N ARG A 54 9.48 -1.37 1.73
CA ARG A 54 10.80 -0.98 1.21
C ARG A 54 11.90 -1.02 2.26
N SER A 55 11.58 -0.68 3.50
CA SER A 55 12.53 -0.75 4.62
C SER A 55 12.86 -2.19 5.01
N SER A 56 11.87 -3.08 4.99
CA SER A 56 12.02 -4.50 5.31
C SER A 56 12.69 -5.31 4.19
N ASN A 57 12.59 -4.86 2.94
CA ASN A 57 13.12 -5.54 1.77
C ASN A 57 14.20 -4.68 1.11
N SER A 58 15.46 -4.98 1.41
CA SER A 58 16.62 -4.20 0.97
C SER A 58 16.75 -4.13 -0.56
N ASP A 59 16.25 -5.13 -1.29
CA ASP A 59 16.14 -5.15 -2.75
C ASP A 59 15.18 -4.07 -3.30
N LEU A 60 14.13 -3.75 -2.55
CA LEU A 60 13.13 -2.75 -2.93
C LEU A 60 13.46 -1.35 -2.41
N SER A 61 14.46 -1.22 -1.53
CA SER A 61 14.91 0.07 -1.00
C SER A 61 15.31 1.05 -2.10
N ARG A 62 15.90 0.53 -3.20
CA ARG A 62 16.32 1.29 -4.38
C ARG A 62 15.20 1.56 -5.39
N LEU A 63 14.05 0.90 -5.26
CA LEU A 63 12.92 1.09 -6.15
C LEU A 63 12.06 2.27 -5.71
N SER A 64 11.45 2.96 -6.67
CA SER A 64 10.41 3.94 -6.38
C SER A 64 9.19 3.26 -5.74
N TYR A 65 8.42 4.00 -4.95
CA TYR A 65 7.22 3.46 -4.30
C TYR A 65 6.20 2.85 -5.28
N SER A 66 6.01 3.44 -6.47
CA SER A 66 5.13 2.87 -7.49
C SER A 66 5.59 1.48 -7.94
N LYS A 67 6.91 1.28 -8.08
CA LYS A 67 7.51 -0.02 -8.40
C LYS A 67 7.43 -0.99 -7.23
N ALA A 68 7.63 -0.51 -6.01
CA ALA A 68 7.43 -1.33 -4.81
C ALA A 68 5.97 -1.79 -4.68
N TYR A 69 5.00 -0.94 -5.00
CA TYR A 69 3.58 -1.27 -5.01
C TYR A 69 3.22 -2.29 -6.09
N GLU A 70 3.68 -2.07 -7.32
CA GLU A 70 3.54 -3.04 -8.41
C GLU A 70 4.15 -4.41 -8.02
N HIS A 71 5.34 -4.39 -7.41
CA HIS A 71 5.99 -5.59 -6.92
C HIS A 71 5.19 -6.26 -5.80
N LEU A 72 4.66 -5.49 -4.85
CA LEU A 72 3.85 -6.01 -3.75
C LEU A 72 2.60 -6.76 -4.27
N GLN A 73 1.89 -6.17 -5.22
CA GLN A 73 0.68 -6.75 -5.81
C GLN A 73 0.96 -8.01 -6.63
N ASN A 74 2.07 -8.02 -7.38
CA ASN A 74 2.39 -9.13 -8.29
C ASN A 74 3.18 -10.26 -7.63
N ASN A 75 4.16 -9.93 -6.79
CA ASN A 75 5.13 -10.86 -6.22
C ASN A 75 5.08 -10.86 -4.69
N GLY A 76 5.10 -9.69 -4.04
CA GLY A 76 5.30 -9.59 -2.59
C GLY A 76 4.29 -10.37 -1.76
N ILE A 77 3.01 -10.37 -2.16
CA ILE A 77 1.96 -11.15 -1.50
C ILE A 77 2.11 -12.65 -1.78
N ALA A 78 2.46 -13.02 -3.01
CA ALA A 78 2.68 -14.42 -3.37
C ALA A 78 3.93 -15.02 -2.70
N GLU A 79 4.97 -14.20 -2.52
CA GLU A 79 6.21 -14.53 -1.81
C GLU A 79 6.04 -14.51 -0.29
N GLY A 80 4.95 -13.91 0.24
CA GLY A 80 4.73 -13.76 1.69
C GLY A 80 5.72 -12.80 2.35
N ARG A 81 6.16 -11.76 1.64
CA ARG A 81 7.10 -10.77 2.15
C ARG A 81 6.46 -9.87 3.22
N LYS A 82 7.28 -9.27 4.07
CA LYS A 82 6.83 -8.35 5.13
C LYS A 82 6.47 -6.98 4.54
N PHE A 83 5.18 -6.70 4.40
CA PHE A 83 4.64 -5.45 3.84
C PHE A 83 3.83 -4.61 4.83
N SER A 84 3.65 -5.07 6.05
CA SER A 84 3.06 -4.28 7.13
C SER A 84 3.59 -4.73 8.49
N PRO A 85 3.62 -3.81 9.47
CA PRO A 85 4.01 -4.14 10.84
C PRO A 85 2.98 -5.03 11.55
N CYS A 86 1.72 -5.04 11.10
CA CYS A 86 0.68 -5.94 11.59
C CYS A 86 0.82 -7.34 10.96
N SER A 87 1.93 -8.01 11.24
CA SER A 87 2.26 -9.31 10.69
C SER A 87 1.66 -10.50 11.46
N GLU A 88 0.79 -10.27 12.45
CA GLU A 88 0.28 -11.36 13.30
C GLU A 88 -0.99 -12.05 12.80
N PHE A 89 -1.72 -11.50 11.82
CA PHE A 89 -2.91 -12.18 11.27
C PHE A 89 -3.09 -11.95 9.76
N CYS A 90 -2.41 -12.77 8.95
CA CYS A 90 -3.05 -13.28 7.73
C CYS A 90 -2.88 -14.80 7.72
N PRO A 91 -3.91 -15.56 8.17
CA PRO A 91 -3.96 -17.01 8.00
C PRO A 91 -4.08 -17.45 6.52
N CYS A 92 -4.00 -16.52 5.57
CA CYS A 92 -4.48 -16.68 4.21
C CYS A 92 -3.46 -17.27 3.21
N ILE A 93 -2.18 -17.43 3.59
CA ILE A 93 -1.17 -18.09 2.74
C ILE A 93 -0.77 -19.44 3.32
N LYS A 94 -1.75 -20.23 3.78
CA LYS A 94 -1.58 -21.69 3.66
C LYS A 94 -1.86 -22.01 2.20
N LYS A 95 -0.79 -22.19 1.40
CA LYS A 95 -0.86 -23.00 0.18
C LYS A 95 -1.60 -24.29 0.55
N SER A 96 -2.86 -24.44 0.12
CA SER A 96 -3.49 -25.75 0.10
C SER A 96 -2.61 -26.65 -0.77
N ARG A 97 -2.20 -27.78 -0.16
CA ARG A 97 -1.51 -28.88 -0.84
C ARG A 97 -2.35 -29.43 -1.99
#